data_AF-A0A382T8F0-F1
#
_entry.id   AF-A0A382T8F0-F1
#
_cell.length_a   1.000
_cell.length_b   1.000
_cell.length_c   1.000
_cell.angle_alpha   90.00
_cell.angle_beta   90.00
_cell.angle_gamma   90.00
#
_symmetry.space_group_name_H-M   'P 1'
#
loop_
_entity.id
_entity.type
_entity.pdbx_description
1 polymer ?
#
loop_
_entity_poly.entity_id
_entity_poly.type
_entity_poly.pdbx_seq_one_letter_code
_entity_poly.pdbx_strand_id
1 'polypeptide(L)'
;MKANDAFKQRGREASRVNHNEPKLIRLPKQGVPCEWTGLSRAKMAQLVVPSKENEFSPPVRSVSLGPDKDSKGWTRLIYFDSLMQFLDSKLEEGVE
;
A
#
# COMPACT_ATOMS: atom_id res chain seq x y z
N MET A 1 -41.51 -16.86 -16.94
CA MET A 1 -40.29 -17.68 -16.89
C MET A 1 -39.10 -16.78 -17.22
N LYS A 2 -38.18 -16.61 -16.24
CA LYS A 2 -36.71 -16.42 -16.28
C LYS A 2 -36.08 -15.54 -17.38
N ALA A 3 -35.13 -14.64 -17.14
CA ALA A 3 -34.41 -14.21 -15.94
C ALA A 3 -33.67 -12.88 -16.24
N ASN A 4 -33.66 -11.96 -15.27
CA ASN A 4 -32.59 -10.98 -15.09
C ASN A 4 -31.31 -11.72 -14.69
N ASP A 5 -30.12 -11.21 -15.04
CA ASP A 5 -29.15 -10.78 -14.01
C ASP A 5 -27.77 -10.41 -14.60
N ALA A 6 -27.47 -9.12 -14.41
CA ALA A 6 -26.23 -8.58 -13.86
C ALA A 6 -24.93 -9.37 -14.11
N PHE A 7 -24.15 -8.89 -15.07
CA PHE A 7 -22.75 -9.26 -15.25
C PHE A 7 -21.86 -8.67 -14.12
N LYS A 8 -21.98 -9.28 -12.94
CA LYS A 8 -20.87 -9.73 -12.09
C LYS A 8 -19.69 -8.77 -11.90
N GLN A 9 -19.92 -7.67 -11.17
CA GLN A 9 -18.88 -7.03 -10.38
C GLN A 9 -18.50 -7.95 -9.22
N ARG A 10 -17.50 -8.83 -9.39
CA ARG A 10 -16.86 -9.54 -8.27
C ARG A 10 -15.60 -8.80 -7.84
N GLY A 11 -15.79 -7.65 -7.19
CA GLY A 11 -14.79 -7.11 -6.28
C GLY A 11 -14.65 -8.09 -5.12
N ARG A 12 -13.48 -8.72 -4.96
CA ARG A 12 -13.19 -9.52 -3.77
C ARG A 12 -13.12 -8.55 -2.61
N GLU A 13 -14.19 -8.51 -1.81
CA GLU A 13 -14.24 -7.83 -0.54
C GLU A 13 -13.16 -8.46 0.34
N ALA A 14 -12.04 -7.72 0.51
CA ALA A 14 -10.96 -8.17 1.36
C ALA A 14 -11.51 -8.21 2.79
N SER A 15 -11.68 -9.42 3.30
CA SER A 15 -12.10 -9.73 4.65
C SER A 15 -11.49 -8.77 5.66
N ARG A 16 -12.34 -8.17 6.49
CA ARG A 16 -12.02 -7.24 7.57
C ARG A 16 -10.95 -7.82 8.50
N VAL A 17 -9.67 -7.55 8.18
CA VAL A 17 -8.56 -7.73 9.11
C VAL A 17 -8.86 -6.82 10.30
N ASN A 18 -8.56 -7.24 11.54
CA ASN A 18 -8.76 -6.38 12.73
C ASN A 18 -8.19 -4.97 12.45
N HIS A 19 -9.08 -3.96 12.42
CA HIS A 19 -8.78 -2.64 11.85
C HIS A 19 -7.94 -1.76 12.78
N ASN A 20 -7.68 -2.18 14.02
CA ASN A 20 -7.19 -1.24 15.00
C ASN A 20 -5.72 -0.86 14.78
N GLU A 21 -4.90 -1.72 14.16
CA GLU A 21 -3.50 -1.41 13.79
C GLU A 21 -2.90 -2.58 12.97
N PRO A 22 -2.89 -2.52 11.63
CA PRO A 22 -2.28 -3.57 10.83
C PRO A 22 -0.77 -3.55 11.03
N LYS A 23 -0.12 -4.71 11.18
CA LYS A 23 1.35 -4.77 11.18
C LYS A 23 1.94 -4.44 9.80
N LEU A 24 1.27 -4.94 8.76
CA LEU A 24 1.67 -4.78 7.37
C LEU A 24 0.45 -4.38 6.54
N ILE A 25 0.60 -3.35 5.70
CA ILE A 25 -0.39 -2.96 4.70
C ILE A 25 0.16 -3.24 3.30
N ARG A 26 -0.73 -3.43 2.32
CA ARG A 26 -0.32 -3.62 0.93
C ARG A 26 -0.07 -2.27 0.28
N LEU A 27 0.91 -2.20 -0.62
CA LEU A 27 0.96 -1.10 -1.58
C LEU A 27 -0.38 -1.07 -2.36
N PRO A 28 -1.08 0.08 -2.42
CA PRO A 28 -2.37 0.16 -3.10
C PRO A 28 -2.28 -0.26 -4.57
N LYS A 29 -3.42 -0.69 -5.13
CA LYS A 29 -3.55 -0.95 -6.57
C LYS A 29 -3.46 0.37 -7.34
N GLN A 30 -3.09 0.31 -8.62
CA GLN A 30 -3.06 1.49 -9.47
C GLN A 30 -4.43 2.18 -9.47
N GLY A 31 -4.41 3.52 -9.34
CA GLY A 31 -5.62 4.34 -9.27
C GLY A 31 -6.34 4.34 -7.91
N VAL A 32 -5.90 3.56 -6.93
CA VAL A 32 -6.53 3.49 -5.60
C VAL A 32 -5.62 4.15 -4.56
N PRO A 33 -6.11 5.09 -3.74
CA PRO A 33 -5.35 5.66 -2.63
C PRO A 33 -5.18 4.65 -1.48
N CYS A 34 -4.27 4.93 -0.57
CA CYS A 34 -4.11 4.16 0.66
C CYS A 34 -5.35 4.33 1.55
N GLU A 35 -5.94 3.22 2.00
CA GLU A 35 -7.12 3.22 2.88
C GLU A 35 -6.82 3.81 4.27
N TRP A 36 -5.55 3.78 4.70
CA TRP A 36 -5.11 4.20 6.03
C TRP A 36 -4.67 5.67 6.10
N THR A 37 -3.97 6.13 5.07
CA THR A 37 -3.32 7.45 5.07
C THR A 37 -3.88 8.40 4.02
N GLY A 38 -4.73 7.91 3.10
CA GLY A 38 -5.22 8.68 1.95
C GLY A 38 -4.17 8.96 0.88
N LEU A 39 -2.89 8.61 1.11
CA LEU A 39 -1.81 8.87 0.15
C LEU A 39 -2.03 8.13 -1.16
N SER A 40 -1.72 8.81 -2.27
CA SER A 40 -1.76 8.19 -3.59
C SER A 40 -0.79 7.01 -3.67
N ARG A 41 -1.10 6.01 -4.51
CA ARG A 41 -0.18 4.90 -4.76
C ARG A 41 1.20 5.38 -5.19
N ALA A 42 1.28 6.41 -6.04
CA ALA A 42 2.54 6.95 -6.54
C ALA A 42 3.40 7.48 -5.38
N LYS A 43 2.80 8.24 -4.45
CA LYS A 43 3.49 8.72 -3.26
C LYS A 43 3.90 7.56 -2.35
N MET A 44 3.01 6.61 -2.11
CA MET A 44 3.34 5.41 -1.34
C MET A 44 4.53 4.66 -1.97
N ALA A 45 4.56 4.50 -3.29
CA ALA A 45 5.66 3.84 -4.00
C ALA A 45 7.00 4.57 -3.83
N GLN A 46 7.02 5.90 -3.89
CA GLN A 46 8.23 6.70 -3.64
C GLN A 46 8.80 6.50 -2.23
N LEU A 47 7.95 6.22 -1.24
CA LEU A 47 8.39 6.02 0.14
C LEU A 47 8.97 4.62 0.41
N VAL A 48 8.58 3.62 -0.40
CA VAL A 48 8.84 2.20 -0.08
C VAL A 48 9.65 1.46 -1.14
N VAL A 49 9.73 1.99 -2.37
CA VAL A 49 10.47 1.39 -3.48
C VAL A 49 11.78 2.16 -3.63
N PRO A 50 12.95 1.50 -3.63
CA PRO A 50 14.21 2.15 -3.98
C PRO A 50 14.10 2.81 -5.35
N SER A 51 14.31 4.12 -5.40
CA SER A 51 14.22 4.92 -6.62
C SER A 51 15.20 6.08 -6.55
N LYS A 52 15.36 6.80 -7.66
CA LYS A 52 16.28 7.94 -7.71
C LYS A 52 15.88 9.04 -6.73
N GLU A 53 14.58 9.22 -6.52
CA GLU A 53 13.99 10.26 -5.67
C GLU A 53 14.23 10.04 -4.17
N ASN A 54 14.57 8.82 -3.75
CA ASN A 54 14.95 8.50 -2.38
C ASN A 54 16.39 8.02 -2.27
N GLU A 55 17.24 8.34 -3.26
CA GLU A 55 18.65 7.95 -3.28
C GLU A 55 18.84 6.42 -3.14
N PHE A 56 17.86 5.64 -3.62
CA PHE A 56 17.77 4.19 -3.45
C PHE A 56 17.73 3.72 -1.99
N SER A 57 17.44 4.62 -1.05
CA SER A 57 17.29 4.39 0.39
C SER A 57 15.86 4.79 0.81
N PRO A 58 14.85 3.93 0.56
CA PRO A 58 13.46 4.27 0.87
C PRO A 58 13.29 4.53 2.38
N PRO A 59 12.66 5.66 2.78
CA PRO A 59 12.52 6.02 4.18
C PRO A 59 11.52 5.11 4.94
N VAL A 60 10.67 4.38 4.23
CA VAL A 60 9.67 3.48 4.83
C VAL A 60 10.00 2.02 4.53
N ARG A 61 10.08 1.21 5.59
CA ARG A 61 10.39 -0.22 5.48
C ARG A 61 9.31 -0.97 4.72
N SER A 62 9.72 -1.87 3.83
CA SER A 62 8.81 -2.73 3.09
C SER A 62 9.48 -4.04 2.64
N VAL A 63 8.68 -5.04 2.32
CA VAL A 63 9.11 -6.33 1.78
C VAL A 63 8.34 -6.66 0.51
N SER A 64 9.03 -7.21 -0.48
CA SER A 64 8.41 -7.72 -1.70
C SER A 64 8.17 -9.22 -1.55
N LEU A 65 6.92 -9.65 -1.67
CA LEU A 65 6.54 -11.06 -1.73
C LEU A 65 6.15 -11.41 -3.15
N GLY A 66 6.77 -12.41 -3.74
CA GLY A 66 6.41 -12.90 -5.06
C GLY A 66 6.96 -14.30 -5.28
N PRO A 67 6.39 -15.04 -6.26
CA PRO A 67 7.05 -16.23 -6.76
C PRO A 67 8.37 -15.84 -7.43
N ASP A 68 9.28 -16.81 -7.59
CA ASP A 68 10.67 -16.67 -8.04
C ASP A 68 10.93 -15.59 -9.09
N LYS A 69 12.21 -15.16 -9.16
CA LYS A 69 12.77 -13.92 -9.75
C LYS A 69 12.19 -13.36 -11.06
N ASP A 70 11.36 -14.09 -11.81
CA ASP A 70 10.79 -13.69 -13.11
C ASP A 70 9.25 -13.75 -13.17
N SER A 71 8.57 -13.97 -12.04
CA SER A 71 7.11 -14.13 -12.02
C SER A 71 6.34 -12.81 -11.92
N LYS A 72 5.29 -12.65 -12.73
CA LYS A 72 4.29 -11.58 -12.56
C LYS A 72 3.51 -11.82 -11.27
N GLY A 73 3.37 -10.81 -10.41
CA GLY A 73 2.53 -10.90 -9.20
C GLY A 73 3.19 -10.48 -7.89
N TRP A 74 4.38 -9.88 -7.92
CA TRP A 74 5.02 -9.32 -6.74
C TRP A 74 4.08 -8.35 -6.01
N THR A 75 3.81 -8.65 -4.75
CA THR A 75 3.05 -7.81 -3.84
C THR A 75 4.01 -7.19 -2.84
N ARG A 76 4.05 -5.87 -2.79
CA ARG A 76 4.82 -5.16 -1.77
C ARG A 76 3.96 -4.98 -0.52
N LEU A 77 4.47 -5.48 0.60
CA LEU A 77 3.96 -5.24 1.94
C LEU A 77 4.79 -4.15 2.61
N ILE A 78 4.11 -3.22 3.26
CA ILE A 78 4.67 -2.02 3.88
C ILE A 78 4.49 -2.17 5.38
N TYR A 79 5.56 -1.97 6.14
CA TYR A 79 5.48 -1.93 7.60
C TYR A 79 4.73 -0.69 8.03
N PHE A 80 3.58 -0.89 8.67
CA PHE A 80 2.68 0.21 9.01
C PHE A 80 3.28 1.14 10.06
N ASP A 81 3.97 0.58 11.05
CA ASP A 81 4.69 1.33 12.08
C ASP A 81 5.72 2.31 11.48
N SER A 82 6.53 1.82 10.54
CA SER A 82 7.54 2.58 9.82
C SER A 82 6.94 3.67 8.96
N LEU A 83 5.75 3.43 8.38
CA LEU A 83 5.03 4.44 7.62
C LEU A 83 4.54 5.55 8.54
N MET A 84 3.87 5.20 9.64
CA MET A 84 3.35 6.18 10.59
C MET A 84 4.47 7.02 11.22
N GLN A 85 5.56 6.39 11.68
CA GLN A 85 6.73 7.10 12.19
C GLN A 85 7.30 8.13 11.21
N PHE A 86 7.37 7.77 9.92
CA PHE A 86 7.81 8.71 8.89
C PHE A 86 6.83 9.87 8.68
N LEU A 87 5.53 9.60 8.75
CA LEU A 87 4.51 10.66 8.62
C LEU A 87 4.50 11.58 9.82
N ASP A 88 4.60 11.03 11.03
CA ASP A 88 4.67 11.78 12.28
C ASP A 88 5.90 12.70 12.28
N SER A 89 7.07 12.20 11.86
CA SER A 89 8.27 13.04 11.76
C SER A 89 8.09 14.20 10.77
N LYS A 90 7.36 14.00 9.68
CA LYS A 90 7.08 15.06 8.70
C LYS A 90 6.04 16.06 9.17
N LEU A 91 5.12 15.63 10.02
CA LEU A 91 4.17 16.53 10.67
C LEU A 91 4.87 17.40 11.71
N GLU A 92 5.80 16.84 12.48
CA GLU A 92 6.62 17.60 13.44
C GLU A 92 7.53 18.63 12.76
N GLU A 93 8.17 18.27 11.63
CA GLU A 93 8.99 19.19 10.83
C GLU A 93 8.18 20.35 10.20
N GLY A 94 6.87 20.20 10.02
CA GLY A 94 6.00 21.19 9.39
C GLY A 94 5.34 22.19 10.36
N VAL A 95 5.71 22.16 11.65
CA VAL A 95 5.13 23.00 12.72
C VAL A 95 6.05 24.18 13.10
N GLU A 96 7.05 24.52 12.28
CA GLU A 96 7.78 25.80 12.35
C GLU A 96 7.23 26.87 11.40
#